data_AF-A0A8T2XAK6-F1
#
_entry.id   AF-A0A8T2XAK6-F1
#
_cell.length_a   1.000
_cell.length_b   1.000
_cell.length_c   1.000
_cell.angle_alpha   90.00
_cell.angle_beta   90.00
_cell.angle_gamma   90.00
#
_symmetry.space_group_name_H-M   'P 1'
#
loop_
_entity.id
_entity.type
_entity.pdbx_description
1 polymer ?
#
loop_
_entity_poly.entity_id
_entity_poly.type
_entity_poly.pdbx_seq_one_letter_code
_entity_poly.pdbx_strand_id
1 'polypeptide(L)'
;IRRLFAAAAESKSTCINHDILHRVAPLYYEWSRKYGKTFLYWFGSKPRLAMSDPDRIKEILMNTRGSFEKIPFNPQSKVLFGGGLVGLDGDKWALHRRITNQAFNMERVK
;
A
#
# COMPACT_ATOMS: atom_id res chain seq x y z
N ILE A 1 -9.37 -16.29 -7.90
CA ILE A 1 -9.47 -14.94 -7.29
C ILE A 1 -10.85 -14.68 -6.70
N ARG A 2 -11.94 -14.62 -7.48
CA ARG A 2 -13.30 -14.33 -6.96
C ARG A 2 -13.74 -15.23 -5.79
N ARG A 3 -13.48 -16.54 -5.86
CA ARG A 3 -13.79 -17.50 -4.78
C ARG A 3 -13.10 -17.17 -3.44
N LEU A 4 -11.84 -16.71 -3.48
CA LEU A 4 -11.10 -16.36 -2.27
C LEU A 4 -11.69 -15.11 -1.60
N PHE A 5 -12.11 -14.13 -2.40
CA PHE A 5 -12.79 -12.94 -1.87
C PHE A 5 -14.19 -13.25 -1.33
N ALA A 6 -14.95 -14.14 -1.97
CA ALA A 6 -16.24 -14.59 -1.45
C ALA A 6 -16.08 -15.29 -0.09
N ALA A 7 -15.16 -16.26 0.01
CA ALA A 7 -14.87 -16.95 1.27
C ALA A 7 -14.38 -16.00 2.38
N ALA A 8 -13.54 -15.02 2.04
CA ALA A 8 -13.09 -13.99 2.99
C ALA A 8 -14.23 -13.09 3.50
N ALA A 9 -15.21 -12.77 2.65
CA ALA A 9 -16.38 -11.96 3.02
C ALA A 9 -17.35 -12.71 3.93
N GLU A 10 -17.48 -14.03 3.76
CA GLU A 10 -18.31 -14.90 4.59
C GLU A 10 -17.70 -15.19 5.97
N SER A 11 -16.40 -14.94 6.15
CA SER A 11 -15.69 -15.15 7.42
C SER A 11 -16.17 -14.16 8.50
N LYS A 12 -16.97 -14.66 9.45
CA LYS A 12 -17.43 -13.91 10.62
C LYS A 12 -16.26 -13.71 11.62
N SER A 13 -15.93 -12.45 11.94
CA SER A 13 -15.07 -12.13 13.08
C SER A 13 -15.87 -12.33 14.35
N THR A 14 -15.47 -13.27 15.20
CA THR A 14 -16.08 -13.46 16.53
C THR A 14 -15.40 -12.62 17.61
N CYS A 15 -14.25 -12.02 17.31
CA CYS A 15 -13.44 -11.19 18.21
C CYS A 15 -12.64 -10.15 17.41
N ILE A 16 -12.30 -9.01 18.02
CA ILE A 16 -11.34 -8.05 17.47
C ILE A 16 -9.93 -8.59 17.74
N ASN A 17 -9.24 -9.00 16.69
CA ASN A 17 -7.83 -9.39 16.75
C ASN A 17 -7.05 -8.78 15.58
N HIS A 18 -5.73 -8.86 15.61
CA HIS A 18 -4.86 -8.36 14.56
C HIS A 18 -4.57 -9.39 13.44
N ASP A 19 -5.03 -10.63 13.58
CA ASP A 19 -4.94 -11.64 12.52
C ASP A 19 -6.09 -11.47 11.53
N ILE A 20 -5.99 -10.42 10.70
CA ILE A 20 -7.03 -10.05 9.73
C ILE A 20 -6.62 -10.32 8.28
N LEU A 21 -5.36 -10.68 8.02
CA LEU A 21 -4.79 -10.71 6.67
C LEU A 21 -5.55 -11.67 5.75
N HIS A 22 -5.96 -12.81 6.28
CA HIS A 22 -6.76 -13.82 5.56
C HIS A 22 -8.12 -13.28 5.09
N ARG A 23 -8.63 -12.20 5.68
CA ARG A 23 -9.90 -11.55 5.31
C ARG A 23 -9.69 -10.32 4.42
N VAL A 24 -8.76 -9.44 4.80
CA VAL A 24 -8.55 -8.17 4.06
C VAL A 24 -7.77 -8.35 2.77
N ALA A 25 -6.89 -9.35 2.72
CA ALA A 25 -6.00 -9.60 1.59
C ALA A 25 -5.79 -11.11 1.37
N PRO A 26 -6.87 -11.88 1.10
CA PRO A 26 -6.83 -13.34 1.05
C PRO A 26 -5.81 -13.90 0.03
N LEU A 27 -5.59 -13.18 -1.07
CA LEU A 27 -4.57 -13.56 -2.06
C LEU A 27 -3.15 -13.50 -1.49
N TYR A 28 -2.82 -12.43 -0.77
CA TYR A 28 -1.50 -12.28 -0.15
C TYR A 28 -1.31 -13.32 0.97
N TYR A 29 -2.37 -13.60 1.74
CA TYR A 29 -2.35 -14.66 2.76
C TYR A 29 -2.01 -16.02 2.14
N GLU A 30 -2.75 -16.45 1.11
CA GLU A 30 -2.51 -17.74 0.45
C GLU A 30 -1.15 -17.81 -0.26
N TRP A 31 -0.75 -16.75 -0.98
CA TRP A 31 0.52 -16.74 -1.70
C TRP A 31 1.73 -16.69 -0.77
N SER A 32 1.64 -15.93 0.33
CA SER A 32 2.74 -15.89 1.31
C SER A 32 2.95 -17.25 2.00
N ARG A 33 1.86 -18.00 2.24
CA ARG A 33 1.95 -19.38 2.76
C ARG A 33 2.56 -20.35 1.75
N LYS A 34 2.26 -20.17 0.46
CA LYS A 34 2.71 -21.08 -0.59
C LYS A 34 4.14 -20.79 -1.09
N TYR A 35 4.50 -19.52 -1.21
CA TYR A 35 5.74 -19.08 -1.85
C TYR A 35 6.71 -18.38 -0.89
N GLY A 36 6.31 -18.18 0.37
CA GLY A 36 7.13 -17.55 1.39
C GLY A 36 6.91 -16.04 1.52
N LYS A 37 7.76 -15.39 2.31
CA LYS A 37 7.65 -13.96 2.70
C LYS A 37 7.90 -12.98 1.55
N THR A 38 8.56 -13.44 0.48
CA THR A 38 8.85 -12.66 -0.72
C THR A 38 8.46 -13.48 -1.93
N PHE A 39 7.57 -12.94 -2.77
CA PHE A 39 7.07 -13.65 -3.93
C PHE A 39 6.72 -12.69 -5.07
N LEU A 40 6.87 -13.18 -6.29
CA LEU A 40 6.46 -12.47 -7.49
C LEU A 40 5.02 -12.85 -7.85
N TYR A 41 4.18 -11.87 -8.19
CA TYR A 41 2.84 -12.10 -8.69
C TYR A 41 2.52 -11.14 -9.84
N TRP A 42 1.50 -11.49 -10.63
CA TRP A 42 1.06 -10.68 -11.77
C TRP A 42 -0.12 -9.81 -11.37
N PHE A 43 0.00 -8.50 -11.57
CA PHE A 43 -1.09 -7.54 -11.48
C PHE A 43 -1.48 -7.07 -12.88
N GLY A 44 -2.50 -7.71 -13.46
CA GLY A 44 -2.76 -7.61 -14.89
C GLY A 44 -1.57 -8.16 -15.68
N SER A 45 -1.07 -7.38 -16.63
CA SER A 45 0.13 -7.71 -17.43
C SER A 45 1.45 -7.26 -16.79
N LYS A 46 1.44 -6.70 -15.58
CA LYS A 46 2.65 -6.18 -14.92
C LYS A 46 3.04 -7.06 -13.74
N PRO A 47 4.28 -7.58 -13.68
CA PRO A 47 4.74 -8.32 -12.52
C PRO A 47 4.97 -7.36 -11.35
N ARG A 48 4.72 -7.84 -10.13
CA ARG A 48 4.94 -7.10 -8.87
C ARG A 48 5.60 -8.03 -7.86
N LEU A 49 6.55 -7.47 -7.12
CA LEU A 49 7.19 -8.15 -6.01
C LEU A 49 6.42 -7.83 -4.71
N ALA A 50 5.91 -8.85 -4.05
CA ALA A 50 5.43 -8.75 -2.68
C ALA A 50 6.57 -9.07 -1.72
N MET A 51 6.67 -8.31 -0.63
CA MET A 51 7.71 -8.45 0.37
C MET A 51 7.14 -8.09 1.75
N SER A 52 7.52 -8.85 2.78
CA SER A 52 7.10 -8.63 4.17
C SER A 52 8.27 -8.45 5.15
N ASP A 53 9.50 -8.29 4.64
CA ASP A 53 10.68 -7.99 5.44
C ASP A 53 10.72 -6.48 5.80
N PRO A 54 10.56 -6.10 7.08
CA PRO A 54 10.51 -4.69 7.50
C PRO A 54 11.78 -3.91 7.17
N ASP A 55 12.95 -4.53 7.25
CA ASP A 55 14.22 -3.85 7.02
C ASP A 55 14.37 -3.46 5.55
N ARG A 56 13.97 -4.36 4.66
CA ARG A 56 13.93 -4.11 3.21
C ARG A 56 12.85 -3.12 2.82
N ILE A 57 11.67 -3.22 3.41
CA ILE A 57 10.59 -2.23 3.19
C ILE A 57 11.07 -0.84 3.59
N LYS A 58 11.73 -0.72 4.76
CA LYS A 58 12.29 0.55 5.24
C LYS A 58 13.35 1.09 4.28
N GLU A 59 14.27 0.23 3.82
CA GLU A 59 15.28 0.60 2.84
C GLU A 59 14.66 1.19 1.56
N ILE A 60 13.61 0.55 1.05
CA ILE A 60 12.88 1.01 -0.15
C ILE A 60 12.15 2.34 0.11
N LEU A 61 11.39 2.44 1.21
CA LEU A 61 10.55 3.60 1.49
C LEU A 61 11.33 4.84 1.95
N MET A 62 12.53 4.66 2.51
CA MET A 62 13.40 5.76 2.94
C MET A 62 14.46 6.13 1.89
N ASN A 63 14.50 5.43 0.75
CA ASN A 63 15.42 5.75 -0.33
C ASN A 63 15.03 7.08 -0.99
N THR A 64 15.83 8.12 -0.73
CA THR A 64 15.66 9.45 -1.34
C THR A 64 16.47 9.62 -2.64
N ARG A 65 17.18 8.58 -3.09
CA ARG A 65 18.04 8.62 -4.28
C ARG A 65 17.27 8.41 -5.59
N GLY A 66 15.93 8.31 -5.52
CA GLY A 66 15.07 8.11 -6.69
C GLY A 66 15.15 6.70 -7.29
N SER A 67 15.73 5.73 -6.58
CA SER A 67 15.81 4.34 -7.06
C SER A 67 14.45 3.63 -7.11
N PHE A 68 13.46 4.16 -6.38
CA PHE A 68 12.10 3.63 -6.32
C PHE A 68 11.10 4.75 -6.57
N GLU A 69 10.24 4.55 -7.56
CA GLU A 69 9.18 5.48 -7.93
C GLU A 69 7.82 4.96 -7.45
N LYS A 70 6.86 5.88 -7.25
CA LYS A 70 5.48 5.49 -6.98
C LYS A 70 4.87 4.84 -8.21
N ILE A 71 4.00 3.85 -7.97
CA ILE A 71 3.22 3.25 -9.05
C ILE A 71 2.23 4.31 -9.58
N PRO A 72 2.24 4.64 -10.89
CA PRO A 72 1.31 5.60 -11.45
C PRO A 72 -0.14 5.18 -11.23
N PHE A 73 -0.98 6.15 -10.90
CA PHE A 73 -2.42 5.93 -10.79
C PHE A 73 -3.03 5.51 -12.13
N ASN A 74 -3.98 4.58 -12.07
CA ASN A 74 -4.88 4.34 -13.20
C ASN A 74 -5.81 5.57 -13.39
N PRO A 75 -6.52 5.69 -14.53
CA PRO A 75 -7.38 6.85 -14.79
C PRO A 75 -8.42 7.13 -13.70
N GLN A 76 -9.06 6.08 -13.16
CA GLN A 76 -10.08 6.23 -12.12
C GLN A 76 -9.49 6.75 -10.81
N SER A 77 -8.36 6.19 -10.37
CA SER A 77 -7.63 6.65 -9.19
C SER A 77 -7.12 8.08 -9.37
N LYS A 78 -6.70 8.46 -10.59
CA LYS A 78 -6.25 9.82 -10.89
C LYS A 78 -7.39 10.84 -10.76
N VAL A 79 -8.61 10.48 -11.16
CA VAL A 79 -9.80 11.34 -10.95
C VAL A 79 -10.08 11.51 -9.46
N LEU A 80 -9.99 10.42 -8.68
CA LEU A 80 -10.27 10.46 -7.24
C LEU A 80 -9.23 11.28 -6.44
N PHE A 81 -7.95 11.06 -6.71
CA PHE A 81 -6.86 11.64 -5.92
C PHE A 81 -6.30 12.94 -6.50
N GLY A 82 -6.55 13.23 -7.79
CA GLY A 82 -6.13 14.44 -8.47
C GLY A 82 -4.64 14.76 -8.26
N GLY A 83 -4.36 16.04 -7.95
CA GLY A 83 -3.05 16.53 -7.55
C GLY A 83 -2.77 16.41 -6.04
N GLY A 84 -3.35 15.41 -5.37
CA GLY A 84 -3.14 15.17 -3.94
C GLY A 84 -1.77 14.56 -3.62
N LEU A 85 -1.35 14.67 -2.36
CA LEU A 85 -0.03 14.20 -1.87
C LEU A 85 0.26 12.73 -2.16
N VAL A 86 -0.78 11.88 -2.26
CA VAL A 86 -0.60 10.45 -2.53
C VAL A 86 -0.04 10.23 -3.94
N GLY A 87 -0.45 11.04 -4.93
CA GLY A 87 -0.05 10.88 -6.33
C GLY A 87 0.99 11.84 -6.86
N LEU A 88 1.34 12.91 -6.11
CA LEU A 88 2.41 13.83 -6.51
C LEU A 88 3.79 13.26 -6.17
N ASP A 89 4.78 13.61 -6.98
CA ASP A 89 6.20 13.36 -6.75
C ASP A 89 7.04 14.61 -7.00
N GLY A 90 8.34 14.56 -6.65
CA GLY A 90 9.31 15.64 -6.88
C GLY A 90 8.93 16.98 -6.23
N ASP A 91 9.24 18.08 -6.90
CA ASP A 91 9.07 19.44 -6.37
C ASP A 91 7.61 19.79 -6.05
N LYS A 92 6.66 19.30 -6.86
CA LYS A 92 5.23 19.51 -6.62
C LYS A 92 4.80 18.83 -5.32
N TRP A 93 5.27 17.62 -5.08
CA TRP A 93 5.02 16.93 -3.81
C TRP A 93 5.68 17.67 -2.64
N ALA A 94 6.92 18.10 -2.79
CA ALA A 94 7.65 18.81 -1.73
C ALA A 94 6.95 20.11 -1.32
N LEU A 95 6.49 20.89 -2.30
CA LEU A 95 5.72 22.11 -2.08
C LEU A 95 4.41 21.82 -1.32
N HIS A 96 3.61 20.88 -1.84
CA HIS A 96 2.33 20.52 -1.22
C HIS A 96 2.54 19.98 0.20
N ARG A 97 3.57 19.16 0.42
CA ARG A 97 3.86 18.56 1.73
C ARG A 97 4.26 19.63 2.74
N ARG A 98 5.05 20.63 2.32
CA ARG A 98 5.42 21.77 3.17
C ARG A 98 4.20 22.56 3.64
N ILE A 99 3.27 22.86 2.73
CA ILE A 99 2.04 23.60 3.05
C ILE A 99 1.17 22.77 4.00
N THR A 100 0.90 21.52 3.65
CA THR A 100 0.04 20.64 4.45
C THR A 100 0.59 20.40 5.85
N ASN A 101 1.91 20.21 6.02
CA ASN A 101 2.53 19.97 7.32
C ASN A 101 2.30 21.12 8.33
N GLN A 102 2.03 22.35 7.89
CA GLN A 102 1.72 23.47 8.79
C GLN A 102 0.40 23.26 9.57
N ALA A 103 -0.53 22.47 9.01
CA ALA A 103 -1.76 22.09 9.69
C ALA A 103 -1.56 20.92 10.67
N PHE A 104 -0.56 20.07 10.45
CA PHE A 104 -0.28 18.87 11.24
C PHE A 104 0.89 19.07 12.19
N ASN A 105 0.79 20.07 13.06
CA ASN A 105 1.73 20.25 14.17
C ASN A 105 1.11 19.74 15.49
N MET A 106 1.95 19.36 16.46
CA MET A 106 1.47 18.78 17.73
C MET A 106 0.60 19.74 18.56
N GLU A 107 0.72 21.05 18.35
CA GLU A 107 -0.09 22.06 19.05
C GLU A 107 -1.53 22.11 18.52
N ARG A 108 -1.74 21.82 17.23
CA ARG A 108 -3.05 21.88 16.57
C ARG A 108 -3.80 20.54 16.52
N VAL A 109 -3.09 19.42 16.70
CA VAL A 109 -3.65 18.06 16.56
C VAL A 109 -4.06 17.45 17.91
N LYS A 110 -3.56 17.98 19.03
CA LYS A 110 -3.91 17.50 20.37
C LYS A 110 -5.39 17.68 20.70
#